data_AF-A0A1I3BMP5-F1
#
_entry.id   AF-A0A1I3BMP5-F1
#
_cell.length_a   1.000
_cell.length_b   1.000
_cell.length_c   1.000
_cell.angle_alpha   90.00
_cell.angle_beta   90.00
_cell.angle_gamma   90.00
#
_symmetry.space_group_name_H-M   'P 1'
#
loop_
_entity.id
_entity.type
_entity.pdbx_description
1 polymer ?
#
loop_
_entity_poly.entity_id
_entity_poly.type
_entity_poly.pdbx_seq_one_letter_code
_entity_poly.pdbx_strand_id
1 'polypeptide(L)'
;NTWSLEMVGCSSFDEDDSDWACDEVTDFGTRNNPLRWIQDSDWSEIQLMISDMVSRYLKEGTYKKLLNNLDGVAVGFVDGDLELLKS
;
A
#
# COMPACT_ATOMS: atom_id res chain seq x y z
N ASN A 1 10.68 -3.12 -17.17
CA ASN A 1 10.17 -1.88 -16.57
C ASN A 1 10.82 -1.62 -15.21
N THR A 2 10.97 -0.36 -14.80
CA THR A 2 11.45 0.00 -13.44
C THR A 2 10.25 0.44 -12.61
N TRP A 3 10.13 -0.11 -11.41
CA TRP A 3 9.00 0.12 -10.51
C TRP A 3 9.47 0.73 -9.21
N SER A 4 8.59 1.46 -8.55
CA SER A 4 8.81 2.04 -7.22
C SER A 4 7.55 1.90 -6.37
N LEU A 5 7.72 1.55 -5.11
CA LEU A 5 6.67 1.53 -4.10
C LEU A 5 6.96 2.58 -3.03
N GLU A 6 5.95 3.36 -2.72
CA GLU A 6 5.87 4.28 -1.60
C GLU A 6 4.92 3.70 -0.53
N MET A 7 5.20 4.01 0.73
CA MET A 7 4.35 3.65 1.87
C MET A 7 4.01 4.90 2.65
N VAL A 8 2.73 5.08 2.97
CA VAL A 8 2.25 6.21 3.77
C VAL A 8 1.47 5.70 4.98
N GLY A 9 1.48 6.49 6.06
CA GLY A 9 0.61 6.31 7.21
C GLY A 9 -0.30 7.52 7.32
N CYS A 10 -1.60 7.29 7.41
CA CYS A 10 -2.62 8.33 7.37
C CYS A 10 -3.34 8.43 8.73
N SER A 11 -3.84 9.62 9.07
CA SER A 11 -4.58 9.84 10.33
C SER A 11 -6.07 9.52 10.27
N SER A 12 -6.61 9.33 9.07
CA SER A 12 -8.02 9.01 8.83
C SER A 12 -8.13 7.78 7.92
N PHE A 13 -9.31 7.17 7.96
CA PHE A 13 -9.71 6.06 7.11
C PHE A 13 -11.21 6.18 6.86
N ASP A 14 -11.61 6.06 5.60
CA ASP A 14 -13.00 6.02 5.17
C ASP A 14 -13.09 5.10 3.94
N GLU A 15 -13.82 3.98 4.07
CA GLU A 15 -13.91 2.97 3.01
C GLU A 15 -14.71 3.44 1.80
N ASP A 16 -15.51 4.49 1.95
CA ASP A 16 -16.33 5.08 0.89
C ASP A 16 -15.64 6.30 0.23
N ASP A 17 -14.50 6.76 0.75
CA ASP A 17 -13.73 7.89 0.22
C ASP A 17 -12.39 7.41 -0.38
N SER A 18 -12.29 7.32 -1.70
CA SER A 18 -11.05 6.90 -2.38
C SER A 18 -9.82 7.77 -2.05
N ASP A 19 -10.03 8.99 -1.55
CA ASP A 19 -8.97 9.94 -1.21
C ASP A 19 -8.59 9.90 0.29
N TRP A 20 -9.11 8.95 1.09
CA TRP A 20 -8.80 8.85 2.53
C TRP A 20 -7.29 8.79 2.82
N ALA A 21 -6.51 8.26 1.89
CA ALA A 21 -5.06 8.19 2.00
C ALA A 21 -4.35 9.56 1.92
N CYS A 22 -5.05 10.65 1.60
CA CYS A 22 -4.48 12.00 1.49
C CYS A 22 -4.23 12.69 2.85
N ASP A 23 -4.83 12.22 3.94
CA ASP A 23 -4.55 12.70 5.31
C ASP A 23 -3.25 12.07 5.87
N GLU A 24 -2.17 12.19 5.10
CA GLU A 24 -0.87 11.60 5.39
C GLU A 24 -0.20 12.26 6.61
N VAL A 25 0.32 11.42 7.52
CA VAL A 25 1.11 11.85 8.68
C VAL A 25 2.59 11.50 8.49
N THR A 26 2.90 10.46 7.72
CA THR A 26 4.26 10.01 7.45
C THR A 26 4.34 9.26 6.13
N ASP A 27 5.42 9.45 5.38
CA ASP A 27 5.78 8.67 4.19
C ASP A 27 6.84 7.59 4.51
N PHE A 28 7.19 7.45 5.80
CA PHE A 28 8.29 6.61 6.27
C PHE A 28 9.63 6.89 5.54
N GLY A 29 9.81 8.08 4.97
CA GLY A 29 10.94 8.46 4.12
C GLY A 29 10.95 7.81 2.72
N THR A 30 9.93 7.04 2.37
CA THR A 30 9.86 6.29 1.11
C THR A 30 9.55 7.17 -0.10
N ARG A 31 8.99 8.37 0.08
CA ARG A 31 8.81 9.33 -1.02
C ARG A 31 10.15 9.76 -1.61
N ASN A 32 11.12 10.05 -0.75
CA ASN A 32 12.47 10.45 -1.16
C ASN A 32 13.36 9.24 -1.51
N ASN A 33 13.11 8.10 -0.88
CA ASN A 33 13.88 6.87 -1.11
C ASN A 33 12.94 5.66 -1.26
N PRO A 34 12.26 5.52 -2.41
CA PRO A 34 11.26 4.48 -2.59
C PRO A 34 11.91 3.10 -2.74
N LEU A 35 11.11 2.07 -2.44
CA LEU A 35 11.50 0.70 -2.72
C LEU A 35 11.47 0.48 -4.24
N ARG A 36 12.63 0.29 -4.86
CA ARG A 36 12.77 0.19 -6.32
C ARG A 36 13.18 -1.20 -6.76
N TRP A 37 12.63 -1.67 -7.88
CA TRP A 37 13.04 -2.91 -8.53
C TRP A 37 12.83 -2.87 -10.04
N ILE A 38 13.41 -3.85 -10.75
CA ILE A 38 13.28 -4.01 -12.20
C ILE A 38 12.52 -5.31 -12.47
N GLN A 39 11.47 -5.22 -13.28
CA GLN A 39 10.66 -6.37 -13.67
C GLN A 39 9.97 -6.09 -15.02
N ASP A 40 9.86 -7.11 -15.86
CA ASP A 40 9.14 -7.07 -17.12
C ASP A 40 7.68 -7.50 -16.88
N SER A 41 6.82 -6.53 -16.60
CA SER A 41 5.41 -6.70 -16.26
C SER A 41 4.66 -5.42 -16.60
N ASP A 42 3.32 -5.47 -16.60
CA ASP A 42 2.46 -4.30 -16.71
C ASP A 42 2.00 -3.79 -15.32
N TRP A 43 1.45 -2.58 -15.26
CA TRP A 43 1.06 -1.92 -14.00
C TRP A 43 0.05 -2.76 -13.18
N SER A 44 -0.89 -3.42 -13.85
CA SER A 44 -1.92 -4.23 -13.20
C SER A 44 -1.34 -5.50 -12.58
N GLU A 45 -0.35 -6.13 -13.24
CA GLU A 45 0.38 -7.27 -12.70
C GLU A 45 1.20 -6.88 -11.47
N ILE A 46 1.81 -5.68 -11.50
CA ILE A 46 2.54 -5.13 -10.37
C ILE A 46 1.61 -4.82 -9.20
N GLN A 47 0.45 -4.20 -9.44
CA GLN A 47 -0.53 -3.95 -8.39
C GLN A 47 -1.00 -5.26 -7.76
N LEU A 48 -1.39 -6.25 -8.56
CA LEU A 48 -1.77 -7.58 -8.06
C LEU A 48 -0.66 -8.25 -7.25
N MET A 49 0.59 -8.16 -7.70
CA MET A 49 1.74 -8.69 -6.98
C MET A 49 1.91 -8.03 -5.61
N ILE A 50 1.82 -6.70 -5.55
CA ILE A 50 1.95 -5.96 -4.28
C ILE A 50 0.76 -6.25 -3.36
N SER A 51 -0.47 -6.27 -3.86
CA SER A 51 -1.67 -6.62 -3.09
C SER A 51 -1.56 -8.02 -2.49
N ASP A 52 -1.08 -9.00 -3.24
CA ASP A 52 -0.85 -10.36 -2.75
C ASP A 52 0.29 -10.42 -1.71
N MET A 53 1.39 -9.69 -1.93
CA MET A 53 2.50 -9.60 -0.96
C MET A 53 2.04 -8.99 0.37
N VAL A 54 1.29 -7.87 0.34
CA VAL A 54 0.78 -7.21 1.53
C VAL A 54 -0.26 -8.09 2.23
N SER A 55 -1.17 -8.70 1.47
CA SER A 55 -2.16 -9.65 2.00
C SER A 55 -1.52 -10.84 2.69
N ARG A 56 -0.45 -11.41 2.12
CA ARG A 56 0.34 -12.47 2.76
C ARG A 56 1.01 -11.97 4.04
N TYR A 57 1.58 -10.76 4.04
CA TYR A 57 2.19 -10.17 5.23
C TYR A 57 1.15 -9.94 6.36
N LEU A 58 -0.06 -9.49 6.03
CA LEU A 58 -1.15 -9.33 7.01
C LEU A 58 -1.58 -10.67 7.64
N LYS A 59 -1.36 -11.80 6.96
CA LYS A 59 -1.68 -13.14 7.47
C LYS A 59 -0.52 -13.77 8.26
N GLU A 60 0.71 -13.57 7.81
CA GLU A 60 1.87 -14.37 8.25
C GLU A 60 3.03 -13.55 8.82
N GLY A 61 3.05 -12.24 8.58
CA GLY A 61 4.18 -11.36 8.90
C GLY A 61 4.43 -11.17 10.39
N THR A 62 5.67 -10.82 10.72
CA THR A 62 6.14 -10.58 12.10
C THR A 62 5.31 -9.52 12.82
N TYR A 63 4.97 -8.42 12.14
CA TYR A 63 4.20 -7.31 12.71
C TYR A 63 2.73 -7.32 12.30
N LYS A 64 2.20 -8.45 11.80
CA LYS A 64 0.82 -8.54 11.33
C LYS A 64 -0.21 -8.07 12.36
N LYS A 65 0.03 -8.33 13.66
CA LYS A 65 -0.90 -7.91 14.73
C LYS A 65 -1.00 -6.39 14.82
N LEU A 66 0.10 -5.68 14.60
CA LEU A 66 0.11 -4.21 14.60
C LEU A 66 -0.70 -3.68 13.41
N LEU A 67 -0.45 -4.21 12.21
CA LEU A 67 -1.15 -3.77 11.00
C LEU A 67 -2.63 -4.13 11.00
N ASN A 68 -3.00 -5.31 11.50
CA ASN A 68 -4.41 -5.70 11.62
C ASN A 68 -5.18 -4.90 12.69
N ASN A 69 -4.48 -4.15 13.55
CA ASN A 69 -5.11 -3.25 14.53
C ASN A 69 -5.32 -1.82 13.97
N LEU A 70 -4.81 -1.50 12.77
CA LEU A 70 -5.10 -0.24 12.09
C LEU A 70 -6.53 -0.26 11.55
N ASP A 71 -7.13 0.91 11.32
CA ASP A 71 -8.49 0.99 10.77
C ASP A 71 -8.55 0.48 9.32
N GLY A 72 -7.55 0.79 8.49
CA GLY A 72 -7.48 0.29 7.12
C GLY A 72 -6.06 0.01 6.62
N VAL A 73 -5.96 -0.91 5.67
CA VAL A 73 -4.76 -1.14 4.84
C VAL A 73 -5.20 -1.30 3.40
N ALA A 74 -4.66 -0.46 2.51
CA ALA A 74 -4.93 -0.51 1.08
C ALA A 74 -3.66 -0.43 0.24
N VAL A 75 -3.78 -0.80 -1.03
CA VAL A 75 -2.74 -0.69 -2.06
C VAL A 75 -3.36 -0.02 -3.29
N GLY A 76 -2.67 0.93 -3.89
CA GLY A 76 -3.12 1.58 -5.12
C GLY A 76 -1.96 1.93 -6.04
N PHE A 77 -2.31 2.38 -7.25
CA PHE A 77 -1.38 2.92 -8.23
C PHE A 77 -1.61 4.43 -8.38
N VAL A 78 -0.62 5.19 -8.85
CA VAL A 78 -0.64 6.68 -8.84
C VAL A 78 -1.89 7.27 -9.50
N ASP A 79 -2.38 6.64 -10.58
CA ASP A 79 -3.57 7.07 -11.33
C ASP A 79 -4.77 6.10 -11.16
N GLY A 80 -4.78 5.27 -10.12
CA GLY A 80 -5.79 4.24 -9.90
C GLY A 80 -6.41 4.29 -8.50
N ASP A 81 -7.55 3.61 -8.36
CA ASP A 81 -8.24 3.51 -7.07
C ASP A 81 -7.46 2.66 -6.06
N LEU A 82 -7.70 2.93 -4.78
CA LEU A 82 -7.19 2.10 -3.68
C LEU A 82 -7.95 0.76 -3.62
N GLU A 83 -7.19 -0.33 -3.62
CA GLU A 83 -7.67 -1.67 -3.28
C GLU A 83 -7.55 -1.88 -1.77
N LEU A 84 -8.70 -1.95 -1.10
CA LEU A 84 -8.77 -2.22 0.34
C LEU A 84 -8.46 -3.70 0.63
N LEU A 85 -7.41 -3.96 1.41
CA LEU A 85 -6.98 -5.30 1.80
C LEU A 85 -7.43 -5.68 3.21
N LYS A 86 -7.65 -4.68 4.06
CA LYS A 86 -8.18 -4.80 5.43
C LYS A 86 -8.96 -3.52 5.76
N SER A 87 -10.17 -3.68 6.32
CA SER A 87 -10.88 -2.70 7.16
C SER A 87 -11.34 -3.33 8.45
#